data_AF-A0A7R9LII1-F1
#
_entry.id   AF-A0A7R9LII1-F1
#
_cell.length_a   1.000
_cell.length_b   1.000
_cell.length_c   1.000
_cell.angle_alpha   90.00
_cell.angle_beta   90.00
_cell.angle_gamma   90.00
#
_symmetry.space_group_name_H-M   'P 1'
#
loop_
_entity.id
_entity.type
_entity.pdbx_description
1 polymer ?
#
loop_
_entity_poly.entity_id
_entity_poly.type
_entity_poly.pdbx_seq_one_letter_code
_entity_poly.pdbx_strand_id
1 'polypeptide(L)' 'FNGTDHQNSLVLGGQASMWGEWVDASNFMTRTWPRAMSVAERLWSPKSLSNATEAQYRIFQRLCADPSVLIVNMTGP' A
#
# COMPACT_ATOMS: atom_id res chain seq x y z
N PHE A 1 -10.60 6.20 -14.38
CA PHE A 1 -12.08 6.19 -14.27
C PHE A 1 -12.58 7.36 -15.08
N ASN A 2 -13.54 7.13 -15.98
CA ASN A 2 -14.15 8.20 -16.76
C ASN A 2 -15.28 8.80 -15.92
N GLY A 3 -14.95 9.73 -15.03
CA GLY A 3 -15.87 10.39 -14.12
C GLY A 3 -15.52 11.87 -14.02
N THR A 4 -16.52 12.71 -13.74
CA THR A 4 -16.35 14.15 -13.54
C THR A 4 -15.42 14.44 -12.36
N ASP A 5 -14.79 15.62 -12.31
CA ASP A 5 -13.88 15.98 -11.22
C ASP A 5 -14.56 15.89 -9.84
N HIS A 6 -15.85 16.22 -9.77
CA HIS A 6 -16.66 16.06 -8.57
C HIS A 6 -16.85 14.59 -8.16
N GLN A 7 -16.93 13.65 -9.11
CA GLN A 7 -17.02 12.24 -8.77
C GLN A 7 -15.68 11.68 -8.30
N ASN A 8 -14.58 12.18 -8.86
CA ASN A 8 -13.23 11.77 -8.45
C ASN A 8 -12.87 12.29 -7.04
N SER A 9 -13.36 13.46 -6.64
CA SER A 9 -13.12 14.01 -5.30
C SER A 9 -13.83 13.23 -4.18
N LEU A 10 -14.85 12.43 -4.50
CA LEU A 10 -15.52 11.54 -3.55
C LEU A 10 -14.68 10.29 -3.21
N VAL A 11 -13.59 10.03 -3.95
CA VAL A 11 -12.69 8.90 -3.69
C VAL A 11 -11.72 9.29 -2.58
N LEU A 12 -12.00 8.82 -1.36
CA LEU A 12 -11.18 9.11 -0.18
C LEU A 12 -9.89 8.28 -0.10
N GLY A 13 -9.83 7.14 -0.80
CA GLY A 13 -8.67 6.25 -0.76
C GLY A 13 -9.02 4.80 -1.07
N GLY A 14 -8.27 3.89 -0.47
CA GLY A 14 -8.43 2.45 -0.63
C GLY A 14 -7.80 1.67 0.53
N GLN A 15 -7.96 0.35 0.52
CA GLN A 15 -7.41 -0.53 1.54
C GLN A 15 -6.85 -1.82 0.92
N ALA A 16 -5.82 -2.38 1.54
CA ALA A 16 -5.39 -3.74 1.26
C ALA A 16 -6.08 -4.69 2.24
N SER A 17 -6.72 -5.74 1.74
CA SER A 17 -7.39 -6.74 2.58
C SER A 17 -6.69 -8.09 2.46
N MET A 18 -6.40 -8.72 3.59
CA MET A 18 -5.88 -10.07 3.72
C MET A 18 -6.94 -10.93 4.38
N TRP A 19 -7.49 -11.89 3.63
CA TRP A 19 -8.51 -12.79 4.16
C TRP A 19 -7.89 -13.91 4.99
N GLY A 20 -8.56 -14.27 6.09
CA GLY A 20 -8.03 -15.10 7.16
C GLY A 20 -8.19 -16.61 6.99
N GLU A 21 -8.76 -17.09 5.89
CA GLU A 21 -9.09 -18.53 5.74
C GLU A 21 -7.85 -19.42 5.75
N TRP A 22 -6.71 -18.89 5.31
CA TRP A 22 -5.42 -19.61 5.24
C TRP A 22 -4.28 -18.80 5.86
N VAL A 23 -4.61 -17.81 6.69
CA VAL A 23 -3.64 -16.87 7.26
C VAL A 23 -3.69 -16.95 8.78
N ASP A 24 -2.53 -17.21 9.39
CA ASP A 24 -2.35 -17.28 10.83
C ASP A 24 -1.13 -16.44 11.25
N ALA A 25 -0.84 -16.38 12.55
CA ALA A 25 0.30 -15.63 13.06
C ALA A 25 1.66 -16.12 12.53
N SER A 26 1.75 -17.38 12.06
CA SER A 26 3.00 -17.94 11.53
C SER A 26 3.32 -17.43 10.11
N ASN A 27 2.29 -17.10 9.33
CA ASN A 27 2.44 -16.75 7.91
C ASN A 27 1.94 -15.34 7.56
N PHE A 28 1.31 -14.64 8.50
CA PHE A 28 0.74 -13.31 8.29
C PHE A 28 1.78 -12.31 7.77
N MET A 29 2.95 -12.24 8.41
CA MET A 29 3.96 -11.24 8.06
C MET A 29 4.55 -11.46 6.66
N THR A 30 4.93 -12.69 6.34
CA THR A 30 5.55 -13.04 5.05
C THR A 30 4.56 -12.98 3.89
N ARG A 31 3.28 -13.24 4.15
CA ARG A 31 2.23 -13.08 3.14
C ARG A 31 1.87 -11.62 2.95
N THR A 32 1.66 -10.86 4.02
CA THR A 32 1.17 -9.47 3.92
C THR A 32 2.25 -8.54 3.40
N TRP A 33 3.46 -8.66 3.93
CA TRP A 33 4.61 -7.83 3.57
C TRP A 33 5.54 -8.65 2.68
N PRO A 34 5.86 -8.20 1.46
CA PRO A 34 5.90 -6.80 0.98
C PRO A 34 4.67 -6.31 0.20
N ARG A 35 3.68 -7.19 -0.03
CA ARG A 35 2.58 -6.92 -0.98
C ARG A 35 1.69 -5.76 -0.56
N ALA A 36 1.46 -5.57 0.73
CA ALA A 36 0.70 -4.43 1.24
C ALA A 36 1.44 -3.09 1.09
N MET A 37 2.77 -3.08 0.89
CA MET A 37 3.55 -1.84 0.75
C MET A 37 3.34 -1.16 -0.58
N SER A 38 3.11 -1.92 -1.65
CA SER A 38 2.80 -1.31 -2.95
C SER A 38 1.46 -0.56 -2.91
N VAL A 39 0.48 -1.07 -2.16
CA VAL A 39 -0.79 -0.39 -1.92
C VAL A 39 -0.59 0.86 -1.05
N ALA A 40 0.17 0.75 0.03
CA ALA A 40 0.50 1.89 0.89
C ALA A 40 1.24 3.00 0.12
N GLU A 41 2.23 2.64 -0.70
CA GLU A 41 2.96 3.58 -1.55
C GLU A 41 2.03 4.28 -2.53
N ARG A 42 1.03 3.57 -3.09
CA ARG A 42 0.10 4.17 -4.04
C ARG A 42 -0.89 5.14 -3.39
N LEU A 43 -1.33 4.86 -2.17
CA LEU A 43 -2.28 5.71 -1.44
C LEU A 43 -1.62 6.96 -0.86
N TRP A 44 -0.34 6.87 -0.49
CA TRP A 44 0.39 7.99 0.11
C TRP A 44 1.15 8.85 -0.91
N SER A 45 1.66 8.25 -1.99
CA SER A 45 2.50 8.97 -2.95
C SER A 45 1.66 9.76 -3.96
N PRO A 46 2.18 10.91 -4.44
CA PRO A 46 1.50 11.69 -5.46
C PRO A 46 1.30 10.86 -6.73
N LYS A 47 0.23 11.15 -7.47
CA LYS A 47 -0.15 10.40 -8.68
C LYS A 47 0.96 10.33 -9.74
N SER A 48 1.84 11.34 -9.80
CA SER A 48 2.99 11.44 -10.71
C SER A 48 4.09 10.42 -10.43
N LEU A 49 4.21 9.94 -9.19
CA LEU A 49 5.14 8.89 -8.79
C LEU A 49 4.51 7.53 -9.11
N SER A 50 4.66 7.07 -10.35
CA SER A 50 4.14 5.78 -10.83
C SER A 50 5.19 4.89 -11.49
N ASN A 51 6.48 5.23 -11.38
CA ASN A 51 7.55 4.40 -11.95
C ASN A 51 7.75 3.13 -11.12
N ALA A 52 7.48 1.97 -11.73
CA ALA A 52 7.51 0.68 -11.05
C ALA A 52 8.92 0.30 -10.57
N THR A 53 9.95 0.57 -11.37
CA THR A 53 11.33 0.20 -11.03
C THR A 53 11.83 0.98 -9.81
N GLU A 54 11.56 2.28 -9.77
CA GLU A 54 11.94 3.12 -8.62
C GLU A 54 11.13 2.76 -7.36
N ALA A 55 9.85 2.44 -7.52
CA ALA A 55 9.00 1.98 -6.42
C ALA A 55 9.53 0.68 -5.80
N GLN A 56 9.97 -0.28 -6.63
CA GLN A 56 10.58 -1.52 -6.14
C GLN A 56 11.80 -1.26 -5.27
N TYR A 57 12.71 -0.36 -5.68
CA TYR A 57 13.89 -0.02 -4.88
C TYR A 57 13.51 0.62 -3.53
N ARG A 58 12.54 1.54 -3.51
CA ARG A 58 12.09 2.19 -2.26
C ARG A 58 11.39 1.22 -1.31
N ILE A 59 10.51 0.37 -1.84
CA ILE A 59 9.82 -0.67 -1.07
C ILE A 59 10.84 -1.63 -0.47
N PHE A 60 11.83 -2.05 -1.26
CA PHE A 60 12.89 -2.93 -0.81
C PHE A 60 13.73 -2.31 0.32
N GLN A 61 14.15 -1.05 0.16
CA GLN A 61 14.87 -0.33 1.22
C GLN A 61 14.08 -0.25 2.53
N ARG A 62 12.76 0.01 2.45
CA ARG A 62 11.88 0.09 3.63
C ARG A 62 11.74 -1.27 4.33
N LEU A 63 11.61 -2.36 3.57
CA LEU A 63 11.55 -3.72 4.13
C LEU A 63 12.81 -4.11 4.88
N CYS A 64 13.98 -3.78 4.33
CA CYS A 64 15.27 -4.09 4.94
C CYS A 64 15.51 -3.29 6.23
N ALA A 65 14.95 -2.08 6.34
CA ALA A 65 15.08 -1.25 7.53
C ALA A 65 14.13 -1.71 8.65
N ASP A 66 12.83 -1.79 8.37
CA ASP A 66 11.82 -2.26 9.33
C ASP A 66 10.48 -2.62 8.62
N PRO A 67 10.09 -3.91 8.55
CA PRO A 67 8.81 -4.31 7.97
C PRO A 67 7.60 -4.01 8.88
N SER A 68 7.79 -3.72 10.17
CA SER A 68 6.74 -3.46 11.17
C SER A 68 6.25 -2.01 11.18
N VAL A 69 7.08 -1.06 10.71
CA VAL A 69 6.79 0.39 10.73
C VAL A 69 5.66 0.79 9.78
N LEU A 70 5.21 -0.11 8.91
CA LEU A 70 4.23 0.17 7.86
C LEU A 70 2.77 -0.16 8.22
N ILE A 71 2.41 -0.25 9.50
CA ILE A 71 1.02 0.03 9.91
C ILE A 71 0.78 1.54 9.75
N VAL A 72 0.88 2.01 8.51
CA VAL A 72 0.57 3.36 8.10
C VAL A 72 -0.93 3.44 8.16
N ASN A 73 -1.43 4.38 8.95
CA ASN A 73 -2.81 4.81 8.87
C ASN A 73 -3.06 5.18 7.39
N MET A 74 -3.73 4.31 6.64
CA MET A 74 -3.87 4.43 5.17
C MET A 74 -4.77 5.61 4.77
N THR A 75 -5.24 6.37 5.73
CA THR A 75 -5.84 7.69 5.58
C THR A 75 -4.71 8.72 5.50
N GLY A 76 -4.57 9.37 4.36
CA GLY A 76 -3.69 10.55 4.21
C GLY A 76 -4.04 11.68 5.20
N PRO A 77 -3.18 12.71 5.32
CA PRO A 77 -3.55 13.95 5.99
C PRO A 77 -4.75 14.64 5.33
#